data_AF-A0A8T1VWB0-F1
#
_entry.id   AF-A0A8T1VWB0-F1
#
_cell.length_a   1.000
_cell.length_b   1.000
_cell.length_c   1.000
_cell.angle_alpha   90.00
_cell.angle_beta   90.00
_cell.angle_gamma   90.00
#
_symmetry.space_group_name_H-M   'P 1'
#
loop_
_entity.id
_entity.type
_entity.pdbx_description
1 polymer ?
#
loop_
_entity_poly.entity_id
_entity_poly.type
_entity_poly.pdbx_seq_one_letter_code
_entity_poly.pdbx_strand_id
1 'polypeptide(L)'
;MGAEDGIEPRRLALRYEPPGIIVEYVYHSSAAKQLYHHEIDLKMELSSIGASRFSENCIDEVVSNIIRQHADIVGNSKVPSAQLVRLVRKLVNHRTAAGEPVPPPASSAPILPQADYNHVSETQLKQVKQKMDLVFAQNIIRPDQEGYQYDKQVEFHAGTEASEWDD
;
A
#
# COMPACT_ATOMS: atom_id res chain seq x y z
N MET A 1 12.33 26.98 -32.48
CA MET A 1 13.39 26.93 -31.46
C MET A 1 12.71 26.87 -30.10
N GLY A 2 12.62 25.68 -29.51
CA GLY A 2 12.16 25.49 -28.13
C GLY A 2 13.11 24.47 -27.52
N ALA A 3 13.86 24.86 -26.50
CA ALA A 3 14.76 23.96 -25.80
C ALA A 3 13.91 22.89 -25.11
N GLU A 4 13.96 21.67 -25.60
CA GLU A 4 13.36 20.51 -24.94
C GLU A 4 14.24 20.23 -23.72
N ASP A 5 13.87 20.78 -22.57
CA ASP A 5 14.52 20.48 -21.30
C ASP A 5 14.40 18.97 -21.08
N GLY A 6 15.52 18.28 -21.30
CA GLY A 6 15.61 16.84 -21.49
C GLY A 6 15.49 16.09 -20.19
N ILE A 7 14.35 16.24 -19.53
CA ILE A 7 13.96 15.47 -18.35
C ILE A 7 13.13 14.30 -18.85
N GLU A 8 13.63 13.08 -18.69
CA GLU A 8 12.89 11.86 -19.03
C GLU A 8 12.50 11.13 -17.74
N PRO A 9 11.20 11.10 -17.37
CA PRO A 9 10.75 10.33 -16.22
C PRO A 9 10.86 8.85 -16.54
N ARG A 10 11.49 8.11 -15.64
CA ARG A 10 11.79 6.68 -15.82
C ARG A 10 10.94 5.80 -14.92
N ARG A 11 10.82 6.17 -13.64
CA ARG A 11 10.07 5.39 -12.65
C ARG A 11 9.26 6.29 -11.74
N LEU A 12 8.12 5.76 -11.31
CA LEU A 12 7.22 6.39 -10.34
C LEU A 12 7.10 5.43 -9.16
N ALA A 13 7.37 5.93 -7.96
CA ALA A 13 7.21 5.20 -6.72
C ALA A 13 6.20 5.90 -5.81
N LEU A 14 5.57 5.12 -4.93
CA LEU A 14 4.66 5.60 -3.91
C LEU A 14 5.34 5.49 -2.56
N ARG A 15 5.36 6.58 -1.81
CA ARG A 15 5.68 6.59 -0.38
C ARG A 15 4.37 6.66 0.38
N TYR A 16 4.13 5.71 1.28
CA TYR A 16 2.90 5.69 2.08
C TYR A 16 3.02 6.49 3.38
N GLU A 17 4.25 6.62 3.92
CA GLU A 17 4.53 7.30 5.19
C GLU A 17 5.78 8.21 5.04
N PRO A 18 5.65 9.55 5.05
CA PRO A 18 4.43 10.32 4.80
C PRO A 18 3.93 10.13 3.35
N PRO A 19 2.62 10.27 3.07
CA PRO A 19 2.06 9.95 1.77
C PRO A 19 2.58 10.90 0.69
N GLY A 20 3.19 10.34 -0.36
CA GLY A 20 3.81 11.10 -1.43
C GLY A 20 4.13 10.26 -2.67
N ILE A 21 4.43 10.94 -3.76
CA ILE A 21 4.83 10.33 -5.03
C ILE A 21 6.28 10.71 -5.30
N ILE A 22 7.11 9.71 -5.60
CA ILE A 22 8.51 9.91 -5.95
C ILE A 22 8.65 9.68 -7.45
N VAL A 23 9.17 10.67 -8.16
CA VAL A 23 9.45 10.60 -9.59
C VAL A 23 10.95 10.46 -9.79
N GLU A 24 11.37 9.35 -10.36
CA GLU A 24 12.74 9.16 -10.82
C GLU A 24 12.85 9.61 -12.27
N TYR A 25 13.79 10.50 -12.56
CA TYR A 25 14.03 11.04 -13.89
C TYR A 25 15.52 11.13 -14.22
N VAL A 26 15.83 11.17 -15.51
CA VAL A 26 17.20 11.38 -16.02
C VAL A 26 17.26 12.76 -16.68
N TYR A 27 18.36 13.48 -16.45
CA TYR A 27 18.64 14.75 -17.11
C TYR A 27 19.59 14.53 -18.30
N HIS A 28 19.12 14.79 -19.52
CA HIS A 28 19.86 14.59 -20.76
C HIS A 28 21.00 15.60 -20.99
N SER A 29 21.10 16.67 -20.17
CA SER A 29 22.20 17.64 -20.30
C SER A 29 23.45 17.29 -19.48
N SER A 30 23.42 16.26 -18.62
CA SER A 30 24.62 15.76 -17.94
C SER A 30 25.21 14.59 -18.73
N ALA A 31 26.51 14.66 -19.06
CA ALA A 31 27.22 13.61 -19.81
C ALA A 31 27.28 12.26 -19.06
N ALA A 32 26.96 12.25 -17.76
CA ALA A 32 26.75 11.06 -16.96
C ALA A 32 25.24 10.82 -16.79
N LYS A 33 24.78 9.57 -17.00
CA LYS A 33 23.39 9.13 -16.74
C LYS A 33 23.09 9.12 -15.24
N GLN A 34 23.03 10.29 -14.63
CA GLN A 34 22.71 10.46 -13.23
C GLN A 34 21.19 10.43 -13.06
N LEU A 35 20.73 9.54 -12.19
CA LEU A 35 19.32 9.42 -11.83
C LEU A 35 19.02 10.43 -10.72
N TYR A 36 17.96 11.20 -10.91
CA TYR A 36 17.47 12.16 -9.94
C TYR A 36 16.10 11.71 -9.43
N HIS A 37 15.83 12.03 -8.17
CA HIS A 37 14.54 11.78 -7.54
C HIS A 37 13.89 13.12 -7.22
N HIS A 38 12.61 13.25 -7.56
CA HIS A 38 11.77 14.36 -7.16
C HIS A 38 10.64 13.85 -6.28
N GLU A 39 10.57 14.37 -5.05
CA GLU A 39 9.56 13.98 -4.08
C GLU A 39 8.40 14.97 -4.08
N ILE A 40 7.19 14.42 -4.17
CA ILE A 40 5.93 15.17 -4.14
C ILE A 40 5.19 14.75 -2.88
N ASP A 41 5.19 15.60 -1.86
CA ASP A 41 4.47 15.35 -0.61
C ASP A 41 2.99 15.68 -0.75
N LEU A 42 2.13 14.69 -0.51
CA LEU A 42 0.68 14.82 -0.60
C LEU A 42 0.03 14.86 0.78
N LYS A 43 0.83 14.98 1.85
CA LYS A 43 0.36 14.97 3.23
C LYS A 43 -0.67 16.05 3.52
N MET A 44 -0.49 17.27 3.03
CA MET A 44 -1.44 18.38 3.25
C MET A 44 -2.72 18.21 2.45
N GLU A 45 -2.60 17.91 1.15
CA GLU A 45 -3.74 17.67 0.25
C GLU A 45 -4.61 16.52 0.80
N LEU A 46 -4.01 15.39 1.15
CA LEU A 46 -4.72 14.21 1.67
C LEU A 46 -5.21 14.38 3.12
N SER A 47 -4.64 15.30 3.90
CA SER A 47 -5.15 15.65 5.24
C SER A 47 -6.35 16.60 5.15
N SER A 48 -6.33 17.53 4.18
CA SER A 48 -7.41 18.49 3.95
C SER A 48 -8.71 17.82 3.51
N ILE A 49 -8.60 16.76 2.72
CA ILE A 49 -9.75 16.08 2.09
C ILE A 49 -10.50 15.13 3.04
N GLY A 50 -9.86 14.68 4.14
CA GLY A 50 -10.45 13.73 5.09
C GLY A 50 -10.68 12.33 4.51
N ALA A 51 -10.30 11.28 5.24
CA ALA A 51 -10.32 9.90 4.73
C ALA A 51 -11.73 9.37 4.34
N SER A 52 -12.81 10.03 4.78
CA SER A 52 -14.18 9.54 4.64
C SER A 52 -14.93 10.01 3.38
N ARG A 53 -14.37 10.91 2.55
CA ARG A 53 -15.08 11.51 1.40
C ARG A 53 -14.23 11.67 0.14
N PHE A 54 -13.41 10.68 -0.21
CA PHE A 54 -12.74 10.70 -1.51
C PHE A 54 -13.76 10.48 -2.65
N SER A 55 -14.19 11.56 -3.27
CA SER A 55 -14.95 11.55 -4.53
C SER A 55 -13.99 11.61 -5.73
N GLU A 56 -14.43 11.16 -6.90
CA GLU A 56 -13.61 11.18 -8.12
C GLU A 56 -13.13 12.60 -8.47
N ASN A 57 -13.99 13.61 -8.27
CA ASN A 57 -13.67 15.02 -8.49
C ASN A 57 -12.49 15.50 -7.63
N CYS A 58 -12.37 14.96 -6.42
CA CYS A 58 -11.32 15.35 -5.49
C CYS A 58 -9.96 14.78 -5.91
N ILE A 59 -9.94 13.58 -6.49
CA ILE A 59 -8.73 12.98 -7.05
C ILE A 59 -8.24 13.80 -8.25
N ASP A 60 -9.16 14.23 -9.11
CA ASP A 60 -8.86 15.05 -10.28
C ASP A 60 -8.28 16.42 -9.89
N GLU A 61 -8.78 17.01 -8.81
CA GLU A 61 -8.31 18.28 -8.28
C GLU A 61 -6.87 18.17 -7.75
N VAL A 62 -6.57 17.11 -6.99
CA VAL A 62 -5.21 16.81 -6.50
C VAL A 62 -4.26 16.57 -7.68
N VAL A 63 -4.66 15.79 -8.69
CA VAL A 63 -3.84 15.54 -9.88
C VAL A 63 -3.58 16.83 -10.66
N SER A 64 -4.59 17.67 -10.82
CA SER A 64 -4.47 18.99 -11.45
C SER A 64 -3.48 19.88 -10.70
N ASN A 65 -3.51 19.85 -9.37
CA ASN A 65 -2.57 20.59 -8.53
C ASN A 65 -1.13 20.05 -8.68
N ILE A 66 -0.95 18.72 -8.68
CA ILE A 66 0.35 18.07 -8.92
C ILE A 66 0.94 18.47 -10.27
N ILE A 67 0.14 18.40 -11.34
CA ILE A 67 0.57 18.76 -12.70
C ILE A 67 0.98 20.24 -12.75
N ARG A 68 0.24 21.11 -12.08
CA ARG A 68 0.50 22.56 -12.08
C ARG A 68 1.73 22.93 -11.26
N GLN A 69 1.95 22.27 -10.12
CA GLN A 69 3.10 22.52 -9.24
C GLN A 69 4.40 21.88 -9.73
N HIS A 70 4.30 20.73 -10.43
CA HIS A 70 5.46 19.97 -10.90
C HIS A 70 5.44 19.79 -12.42
N ALA A 71 5.08 20.86 -13.13
CA ALA A 71 4.92 20.87 -14.59
C ALA A 71 6.20 20.46 -15.34
N ASP A 72 7.38 20.81 -14.81
CA ASP A 72 8.66 20.54 -15.46
C ASP A 72 9.02 19.04 -15.49
N ILE A 73 8.53 18.28 -14.50
CA ILE A 73 8.90 16.88 -14.26
C ILE A 73 7.78 15.94 -14.67
N VAL A 74 6.54 16.31 -14.35
CA VAL A 74 5.33 15.49 -14.52
C VAL A 74 4.43 16.04 -15.64
N GLY A 75 4.54 17.33 -15.93
CA GLY A 75 3.74 18.01 -16.96
C GLY A 75 4.23 17.75 -18.39
N ASN A 76 3.68 18.52 -19.35
CA ASN A 76 3.99 18.44 -20.78
C ASN A 76 3.89 17.03 -21.38
N SER A 77 2.89 16.25 -20.95
CA SER A 77 2.64 14.89 -21.43
C SER A 77 3.75 13.87 -21.12
N LYS A 78 4.70 14.19 -20.25
CA LYS A 78 5.77 13.27 -19.82
C LYS A 78 5.23 12.12 -18.96
N VAL A 79 4.23 12.39 -18.12
CA VAL A 79 3.50 11.38 -17.35
C VAL A 79 2.00 11.48 -17.67
N PRO A 80 1.32 10.37 -18.02
CA PRO A 80 -0.11 10.40 -18.29
C PRO A 80 -0.91 10.70 -17.02
N SER A 81 -1.88 11.62 -17.10
CA SER A 81 -2.75 11.99 -15.98
C SER A 81 -3.48 10.79 -15.37
N ALA A 82 -3.90 9.84 -16.21
CA ALA A 82 -4.52 8.58 -15.77
C ALA A 82 -3.61 7.75 -14.82
N GLN A 83 -2.30 7.81 -15.02
CA GLN A 83 -1.34 7.13 -14.14
C GLN A 83 -1.23 7.85 -12.80
N LEU A 84 -1.23 9.19 -12.79
CA LEU A 84 -1.26 9.98 -11.54
C LEU A 84 -2.54 9.73 -10.75
N VAL A 85 -3.70 9.71 -11.42
CA VAL A 85 -5.00 9.35 -10.81
C VAL A 85 -4.91 7.97 -10.14
N ARG A 86 -4.30 6.99 -10.82
CA ARG A 86 -4.12 5.64 -10.28
C ARG A 86 -3.17 5.61 -9.08
N LEU A 87 -2.11 6.42 -9.08
CA LEU A 87 -1.15 6.54 -7.98
C LEU A 87 -1.81 7.18 -6.74
N VAL A 88 -2.51 8.30 -6.92
CA VAL A 88 -3.25 8.97 -5.85
C VAL A 88 -4.33 8.04 -5.29
N ARG A 89 -5.10 7.34 -6.16
CA ARG A 89 -6.08 6.34 -5.74
C ARG A 89 -5.46 5.23 -4.90
N LYS A 90 -4.27 4.74 -5.27
CA LYS A 90 -3.54 3.73 -4.48
C LYS A 90 -3.13 4.27 -3.10
N LEU A 91 -2.63 5.50 -3.02
CA LEU A 91 -2.28 6.14 -1.75
C LEU A 91 -3.51 6.26 -0.85
N VAL A 92 -4.64 6.73 -1.39
CA VAL A 92 -5.91 6.85 -0.66
C VAL A 92 -6.40 5.49 -0.17
N ASN A 93 -6.49 4.51 -1.06
CA ASN A 93 -6.95 3.17 -0.73
C ASN A 93 -6.05 2.52 0.32
N HIS A 94 -4.74 2.76 0.31
CA HIS A 94 -3.83 2.24 1.35
C HIS A 94 -4.09 2.86 2.72
N ARG A 95 -4.54 4.12 2.79
CA ARG A 95 -4.93 4.77 4.06
C ARG A 95 -6.27 4.24 4.57
N THR A 96 -7.21 3.95 3.68
CA THR A 96 -8.49 3.32 4.04
C THR A 96 -8.31 1.84 4.37
N ALA A 97 -7.47 1.12 3.65
CA ALA A 97 -7.16 -0.30 3.87
C ALA A 97 -6.27 -0.52 5.10
N ALA A 98 -5.41 0.44 5.48
CA ALA A 98 -4.76 0.43 6.78
C ALA A 98 -5.77 0.58 7.95
N GLY A 99 -7.02 0.99 7.65
CA GLY A 99 -8.13 1.07 8.60
C GLY A 99 -9.24 0.03 8.41
N GLU A 100 -9.21 -0.82 7.37
CA GLU A 100 -10.31 -1.77 7.10
C GLU A 100 -9.80 -3.08 6.46
N PRO A 101 -10.21 -4.25 6.98
CA PRO A 101 -9.67 -5.54 6.60
C PRO A 101 -10.05 -5.90 5.16
N VAL A 102 -9.07 -6.44 4.44
CA VAL A 102 -9.19 -7.01 3.10
C VAL A 102 -10.43 -7.93 3.00
N PRO A 103 -11.22 -7.86 1.92
CA PRO A 103 -12.33 -8.77 1.70
C PRO A 103 -11.84 -10.23 1.72
N PRO A 104 -12.59 -11.15 2.34
CA PRO A 104 -12.13 -12.51 2.56
C PRO A 104 -11.94 -13.22 1.21
N PRO A 105 -10.76 -13.82 0.93
CA PRO A 105 -10.76 -15.00 0.08
C PRO A 105 -11.64 -16.04 0.77
N ALA A 106 -12.53 -16.66 -0.01
CA ALA A 106 -13.50 -17.65 0.44
C ALA A 106 -12.82 -18.83 1.15
N SER A 107 -12.61 -18.70 2.45
CA SER A 107 -12.39 -19.79 3.37
C SER A 107 -12.83 -19.29 4.73
N SER A 108 -13.93 -19.84 5.20
CA SER A 108 -14.60 -19.56 6.46
C SER A 108 -13.72 -19.94 7.66
N ALA A 109 -12.65 -19.19 7.86
CA ALA A 109 -11.87 -19.15 9.08
C ALA A 109 -12.06 -17.76 9.70
N PRO A 110 -12.45 -17.66 10.98
CA PRO A 110 -12.60 -16.36 11.63
C PRO A 110 -11.27 -15.59 11.59
N ILE A 111 -11.32 -14.45 10.91
CA ILE A 111 -10.18 -13.56 10.67
C ILE A 111 -9.66 -13.08 12.03
N LEU A 112 -8.47 -13.53 12.40
CA LEU A 112 -7.74 -12.99 13.54
C LEU A 112 -7.39 -11.52 13.24
N PRO A 113 -7.42 -10.62 14.24
CA PRO A 113 -6.97 -9.26 14.04
C PRO A 113 -5.49 -9.26 13.68
N GLN A 114 -5.16 -9.00 12.42
CA GLN A 114 -3.80 -8.67 12.00
C GLN A 114 -3.51 -7.25 12.49
N ALA A 115 -2.98 -7.14 13.71
CA ALA A 115 -2.43 -5.91 14.26
C ALA A 115 -0.89 -5.99 14.21
N ASP A 116 -0.22 -4.84 14.09
CA ASP A 116 1.23 -4.76 14.26
C ASP A 116 1.57 -4.95 15.74
N TYR A 117 1.91 -6.19 16.12
CA TYR A 117 2.19 -6.61 17.50
C TYR A 117 3.37 -5.87 18.15
N ASN A 118 4.17 -5.15 17.36
CA ASN A 118 5.30 -4.37 17.87
C ASN A 118 4.88 -2.99 18.41
N HIS A 119 3.68 -2.51 18.07
CA HIS A 119 3.19 -1.17 18.41
C HIS A 119 1.89 -1.15 19.24
N VAL A 120 1.37 -2.31 19.67
CA VAL A 120 0.14 -2.39 20.48
C VAL A 120 0.38 -2.09 21.96
N SER A 121 -0.59 -1.43 22.61
CA SER A 121 -0.58 -1.26 24.07
C SER A 121 -0.90 -2.58 24.78
N GLU A 122 -0.53 -2.71 26.06
CA GLU A 122 -0.84 -3.92 26.86
C GLU A 122 -2.35 -4.23 26.93
N THR A 123 -3.19 -3.21 26.88
CA THR A 123 -4.65 -3.35 26.87
C THR A 123 -5.16 -3.93 25.56
N GLN A 124 -4.60 -3.50 24.43
CA GLN A 124 -4.92 -4.04 23.11
C GLN A 124 -4.39 -5.46 22.94
N LEU A 125 -3.20 -5.76 23.47
CA LEU A 125 -2.62 -7.10 23.46
C LEU A 125 -3.54 -8.11 24.17
N LYS A 126 -4.11 -7.72 25.32
CA LYS A 126 -5.09 -8.55 26.05
C LYS A 126 -6.36 -8.80 25.24
N GLN A 127 -6.87 -7.79 24.53
CA GLN A 127 -8.06 -7.93 23.70
C GLN A 127 -7.82 -8.85 22.50
N VAL A 128 -6.67 -8.71 21.83
CA VAL A 128 -6.28 -9.59 20.72
C VAL A 128 -6.12 -11.03 21.20
N LYS A 129 -5.43 -11.23 22.33
CA LYS A 129 -5.29 -12.55 22.96
C LYS A 129 -6.65 -13.18 23.26
N GLN A 130 -7.56 -12.43 23.89
CA GLN A 130 -8.89 -12.92 24.20
C GLN A 130 -9.67 -13.30 22.93
N LYS A 131 -9.55 -12.52 21.86
CA LYS A 131 -10.19 -12.83 20.58
C LYS A 131 -9.59 -14.08 19.94
N MET A 132 -8.27 -14.28 20.03
CA MET A 132 -7.61 -15.52 19.60
C MET A 132 -8.09 -16.73 20.39
N ASP A 133 -8.20 -16.64 21.72
CA ASP A 133 -8.70 -17.72 22.58
C ASP A 133 -10.13 -18.12 22.21
N LEU A 134 -11.02 -17.15 21.95
CA LEU A 134 -12.39 -17.41 21.53
C LEU A 134 -12.47 -18.10 20.16
N VAL A 135 -11.65 -17.66 19.21
CA VAL A 135 -11.56 -18.26 17.88
C VAL A 135 -11.01 -19.68 17.97
N PHE A 136 -9.97 -19.90 18.78
CA PHE A 136 -9.39 -21.20 19.00
C PHE A 136 -10.42 -22.17 19.60
N ALA A 137 -11.13 -21.76 20.66
CA ALA A 137 -12.17 -22.58 21.28
C ALA A 137 -13.31 -22.95 20.32
N GLN A 138 -13.67 -22.04 19.40
CA GLN A 138 -14.69 -22.30 18.38
C GLN A 138 -14.23 -23.25 17.28
N ASN A 139 -12.93 -23.27 16.95
CA ASN A 139 -12.38 -24.10 15.88
C ASN A 139 -11.71 -25.39 16.39
N ILE A 140 -11.64 -25.61 17.70
CA ILE A 140 -11.22 -26.90 18.27
C ILE A 140 -12.25 -27.95 17.90
N ILE A 141 -11.83 -28.87 17.04
CA ILE A 141 -12.55 -30.11 16.78
C ILE A 141 -12.04 -31.13 17.80
N ARG A 142 -12.94 -31.69 18.59
CA ARG A 142 -12.62 -32.72 19.60
C ARG A 142 -12.74 -34.11 18.99
N PRO A 143 -12.08 -35.14 19.54
CA PRO A 143 -12.22 -36.52 19.06
C PRO A 143 -13.66 -37.05 19.00
N ASP A 144 -14.56 -36.49 19.80
CA ASP A 144 -15.98 -36.85 19.82
C ASP A 144 -16.86 -36.01 18.86
N GLN A 145 -16.28 -35.12 18.04
CA GLN A 145 -17.00 -34.23 17.12
C GLN A 145 -16.86 -34.70 15.66
N GLU A 146 -17.94 -34.54 14.88
CA GLU A 146 -17.96 -34.91 13.46
C GLU A 146 -16.92 -34.08 12.68
N GLY A 147 -15.99 -34.76 12.00
CA GLY A 147 -14.90 -34.13 11.24
C GLY A 147 -13.53 -34.13 11.92
N TYR A 148 -13.39 -34.67 13.14
CA TYR A 148 -12.09 -34.90 13.75
C TYR A 148 -11.31 -35.99 13.01
N GLN A 149 -10.06 -35.70 12.65
CA GLN A 149 -9.15 -36.66 12.03
C GLN A 149 -7.83 -36.70 12.82
N TYR A 150 -7.40 -37.91 13.19
CA TYR A 150 -6.16 -38.13 13.94
C TYR A 150 -4.92 -37.75 13.13
N ASP A 151 -4.92 -38.00 11.81
CA ASP A 151 -3.79 -37.78 10.92
C ASP A 151 -4.15 -36.81 9.77
N LYS A 152 -4.43 -35.54 10.11
CA LYS A 152 -4.67 -34.51 9.09
C LYS A 152 -3.37 -34.17 8.35
N GLN A 153 -3.18 -34.74 7.17
CA GLN A 153 -2.07 -34.41 6.29
C GLN A 153 -2.36 -33.08 5.58
N VAL A 154 -1.41 -32.14 5.66
CA VAL A 154 -1.48 -30.85 4.97
C VAL A 154 -0.32 -30.80 3.98
N GLU A 155 -0.62 -30.73 2.69
CA GLU A 155 0.40 -30.47 1.67
C GLU A 155 0.76 -28.99 1.71
N PHE A 156 1.99 -28.70 2.14
CA PHE A 156 2.57 -27.37 2.04
C PHE A 156 3.14 -27.21 0.63
N HIS A 157 2.60 -26.26 -0.14
CA HIS A 157 3.23 -25.88 -1.40
C HIS A 157 4.58 -25.21 -1.13
N ALA A 158 5.54 -25.35 -2.06
CA ALA A 158 6.84 -24.69 -1.96
C ALA A 158 6.65 -23.18 -1.74
N GLY A 159 7.35 -22.62 -0.75
CA GLY A 159 7.31 -21.19 -0.45
C GLY A 159 7.81 -20.40 -1.65
N THR A 160 7.03 -19.42 -2.11
CA THR A 160 7.42 -18.50 -3.19
C THR A 160 8.53 -17.53 -2.77
N GLU A 161 8.82 -17.46 -1.47
CA GLU A 161 9.77 -16.53 -0.87
C GLU A 161 11.02 -17.31 -0.44
N ALA A 162 12.19 -16.85 -0.90
CA ALA A 162 13.47 -17.40 -0.47
C ALA A 162 13.62 -17.17 1.04
N SER A 163 13.69 -18.26 1.81
CA SER A 163 14.06 -18.19 3.22
C SER A 163 15.55 -17.85 3.31
N GLU A 164 15.87 -16.56 3.34
CA GLU A 164 17.20 -16.01 3.63
C GLU A 164 17.51 -16.09 5.14
N TRP A 165 17.23 -17.24 5.74
CA TRP A 165 17.60 -17.58 7.11
C TRP A 165 18.69 -18.66 7.07
N ASP A 166 19.85 -18.31 6.50
CA ASP A 166 21.17 -18.88 6.84
C ASP A 166 22.26 -18.05 6.12
N ASP A 167 22.75 -17.00 6.78
CA ASP A 167 24.16 -16.54 6.71
C ASP A 167 24.52 -15.83 8.03
#